data_AF-A0A9W6YTF2-F1
#
_entry.id   AF-A0A9W6YTF2-F1
#
_cell.length_a   1.000
_cell.length_b   1.000
_cell.length_c   1.000
_cell.angle_alpha   90.00
_cell.angle_beta   90.00
_cell.angle_gamma   90.00
#
_symmetry.space_group_name_H-M   'P 1'
#
loop_
_entity.id
_entity.type
_entity.pdbx_description
1 polymer ?
#
loop_
_entity_poly.entity_id
_entity_poly.type
_entity_poly.pdbx_seq_one_letter_code
_entity_poly.pdbx_strand_id
1 'polypeptide(L)' 'MLVDVKKGNPIELEVILGNVLSVAKELKVETPTLSLVYELLKGIQYKLKEGQGLITVPKTYVSNNIHYSNV' A
#
# COMPACT_ATOMS: atom_id res chain seq x y z
N MET A 1 3.81 14.81 0.37
CA MET A 1 4.30 13.42 0.23
C MET A 1 5.80 13.26 0.52
N LEU A 2 6.74 13.69 -0.34
CA LEU A 2 8.18 13.41 -0.11
C LEU A 2 8.72 13.94 1.24
N VAL A 3 8.30 15.15 1.63
CA VAL A 3 8.67 15.74 2.92
C VAL A 3 8.12 14.91 4.08
N ASP A 4 6.89 14.40 3.96
CA ASP A 4 6.25 13.56 4.97
C ASP A 4 7.00 12.23 5.12
N VAL A 5 7.39 11.60 4.01
CA VAL A 5 8.25 10.39 4.03
C VAL A 5 9.55 10.68 4.78
N LYS A 6 10.22 11.81 4.50
CA LYS A 6 11.46 12.20 5.19
C LYS A 6 11.27 12.46 6.68
N LYS A 7 10.07 12.86 7.10
CA LYS A 7 9.70 13.09 8.51
C LYS A 7 9.13 11.85 9.20
N GLY A 8 8.94 10.74 8.49
CA GLY A 8 8.29 9.55 9.03
C GLY A 8 6.77 9.69 9.20
N ASN A 9 6.15 10.67 8.55
CA ASN A 9 4.71 10.92 8.62
C ASN A 9 3.95 10.13 7.54
N PRO A 10 2.71 9.68 7.82
CA PRO A 10 1.78 9.23 6.79
C PRO A 10 1.65 10.23 5.65
N ILE A 11 1.47 9.72 4.43
CA ILE A 11 1.32 10.51 3.22
C ILE A 11 -0.14 10.54 2.77
N GLU A 12 -0.52 11.58 2.04
CA GLU A 12 -1.89 11.75 1.51
C GLU A 12 -2.15 10.90 0.26
N LEU A 13 -1.82 9.60 0.32
CA LEU A 13 -1.84 8.68 -0.83
C LEU A 13 -3.22 8.59 -1.50
N GLU A 14 -4.26 8.40 -0.70
CA GLU A 14 -5.62 8.25 -1.19
C GLU A 14 -6.16 9.54 -1.80
N VAL A 15 -5.86 10.69 -1.19
CA VAL A 15 -6.37 11.98 -1.65
C VAL A 15 -5.77 12.37 -2.99
N ILE A 16 -4.46 12.15 -3.18
CA ILE A 16 -3.74 12.58 -4.40
C ILE A 16 -3.84 11.53 -5.51
N LEU A 17 -3.61 10.25 -5.21
CA LEU A 17 -3.57 9.18 -6.22
C LEU A 17 -4.81 8.29 -6.20
N GLY A 18 -5.28 7.88 -5.01
CA GLY A 18 -6.43 6.98 -4.88
C GLY A 18 -7.70 7.53 -5.55
N ASN A 19 -8.04 8.79 -5.27
CA ASN A 19 -9.18 9.46 -5.88
C ASN A 19 -9.06 9.57 -7.40
N VAL A 20 -7.88 9.93 -7.92
CA VAL A 20 -7.62 10.03 -9.36
C VAL A 20 -7.78 8.66 -10.03
N LEU A 21 -7.24 7.60 -9.43
CA LEU A 21 -7.38 6.23 -9.92
C LEU A 21 -8.84 5.75 -9.88
N SER A 22 -9.62 6.13 -8.87
CA SER A 22 -11.06 5.82 -8.80
C SER A 22 -11.81 6.43 -9.98
N VAL A 23 -11.62 7.72 -10.24
CA VAL A 23 -12.27 8.42 -11.36
C VAL A 23 -11.79 7.87 -12.70
N ALA A 24 -10.49 7.59 -12.86
CA ALA A 24 -9.96 6.99 -14.08
C ALA A 24 -10.61 5.63 -14.38
N LYS A 25 -10.84 4.81 -13.34
CA LYS A 25 -11.53 3.53 -13.47
C LYS A 25 -12.98 3.70 -13.92
N GLU A 26 -13.72 4.66 -13.35
CA GLU A 26 -15.10 4.98 -13.73
C GLU A 26 -15.18 5.41 -15.21
N LEU A 27 -14.21 6.21 -15.65
CA LEU A 27 -14.10 6.70 -17.02
C LEU A 27 -13.45 5.69 -17.99
N LYS A 28 -13.07 4.50 -17.51
CA LYS A 28 -12.38 3.45 -18.29
C LYS A 28 -11.08 3.94 -18.94
N VAL A 29 -10.35 4.82 -18.25
CA VAL A 29 -9.05 5.32 -18.66
C VAL A 29 -7.95 4.48 -18.03
N GLU A 30 -7.07 3.92 -18.86
CA GLU A 30 -5.91 3.19 -18.38
C GLU A 30 -4.86 4.14 -17.77
N THR A 31 -4.30 3.73 -16.63
CA THR A 31 -3.31 4.52 -15.88
C THR A 31 -2.12 3.66 -15.43
N PRO A 32 -1.44 2.95 -16.35
CA PRO A 32 -0.45 1.92 -15.99
C PRO A 32 0.69 2.46 -15.12
N THR A 33 1.26 3.61 -15.47
CA THR A 33 2.32 4.25 -14.70
C THR A 33 1.82 4.72 -13.33
N LEU A 34 0.65 5.35 -13.28
CA LEU A 34 0.09 5.88 -12.03
C LEU A 34 -0.30 4.76 -11.07
N SER A 35 -0.83 3.66 -11.61
CA SER A 35 -1.20 2.46 -10.85
C SER A 35 0.03 1.81 -10.22
N LEU A 36 1.12 1.69 -10.97
CA LEU A 36 2.40 1.20 -10.44
C LEU A 36 2.93 2.11 -9.32
N VAL A 37 2.94 3.42 -9.55
CA VAL A 37 3.41 4.39 -8.54
C VAL A 37 2.56 4.33 -7.26
N TYR A 38 1.24 4.21 -7.39
CA TYR A 38 0.33 4.07 -6.25
C TYR A 38 0.67 2.84 -5.40
N GLU A 39 0.84 1.66 -6.01
CA GLU A 39 1.16 0.45 -5.25
C GLU A 39 2.53 0.52 -4.57
N LEU A 40 3.53 1.12 -5.24
CA LEU A 40 4.84 1.37 -4.62
C LEU A 40 4.73 2.30 -3.40
N LEU A 41 3.99 3.40 -3.54
CA LEU A 41 3.78 4.36 -2.44
C LEU A 41 2.91 3.78 -1.33
N LYS A 42 1.99 2.87 -1.64
CA LYS A 42 1.19 2.13 -0.65
C LYS A 42 2.08 1.26 0.25
N GLY A 43 3.08 0.60 -0.33
CA GLY A 43 4.11 -0.10 0.43
C GLY A 43 4.88 0.82 1.39
N ILE A 44 5.27 2.02 0.92
CA ILE A 44 5.92 3.03 1.77
C ILE A 44 4.98 3.52 2.88
N GLN A 45 3.70 3.75 2.56
CA GLN A 45 2.67 4.16 3.52
C GLN A 45 2.50 3.14 4.65
N TYR A 46 2.55 1.84 4.35
CA TYR A 46 2.53 0.79 5.37
C TYR A 46 3.73 0.87 6.31
N LYS A 47 4.95 1.01 5.76
CA LYS A 47 6.17 1.17 6.59
C LYS A 47 6.10 2.40 7.50
N LEU A 48 5.57 3.51 7.00
CA LEU A 48 5.39 4.74 7.80
C LEU A 48 4.37 4.55 8.92
N LYS A 49 3.23 3.91 8.64
CA LYS A 49 2.20 3.61 9.66
C LYS A 49 2.71 2.64 10.72
N GLU A 50 3.48 1.62 10.31
CA GLU A 50 4.09 0.67 11.25
C GLU A 50 5.13 1.37 12.14
N GLY A 51 5.99 2.22 11.56
CA GLY A 51 6.97 3.01 12.32
C GLY A 51 6.36 3.97 13.34
N GLN A 52 5.10 4.38 13.14
CA GLN A 52 4.33 5.18 14.09
C GLN A 52 3.45 4.34 15.03
N GLY A 53 3.46 3.02 14.92
CA GLY A 53 2.61 2.14 15.73
C GLY A 53 1.11 2.21 15.39
N LEU A 54 0.75 2.79 14.24
CA LEU A 54 -0.65 2.88 13.77
C LEU A 54 -1.16 1.54 13.24
N ILE A 55 -0.25 0.66 12.82
CA ILE A 55 -0.53 -0.70 12.38
C ILE A 55 0.56 -1.63 12.89
N THR A 56 0.24 -2.93 12.95
CA THR A 56 1.21 -3.99 13.23
C THR A 56 1.25 -4.93 12.03
N VAL A 57 2.42 -5.10 11.42
CA VAL A 57 2.61 -6.13 10.39
C VAL A 57 3.00 -7.45 11.08
N PRO A 58 2.35 -8.57 10.74
CA PRO A 58 2.75 -9.88 11.26
C PRO A 58 4.21 -10.18 10.92
N LYS A 59 5.01 -10.52 11.94
CA LYS A 59 6.44 -10.86 11.76
C LYS A 59 6.66 -12.24 11.15
N THR A 60 5.65 -13.09 11.23
CA THR A 60 5.66 -14.44 10.69
C THR A 60 4.54 -14.59 9.68
N TYR A 61 4.85 -15.30 8.59
CA TYR A 61 3.81 -15.79 7.72
C TYR A 61 3.02 -16.84 8.49
N VAL A 62 1.71 -16.62 8.65
CA VAL A 62 0.82 -17.67 9.16
C VAL A 62 0.58 -18.62 8.00
N SER A 63 1.38 -19.68 7.93
CA SER A 63 1.07 -20.77 7.00
C SER A 63 -0.16 -21.49 7.50
N ASN A 64 -1.30 -21.24 6.86
CA ASN A 64 -2.45 -22.13 6.98
C ASN A 64 -2.09 -23.42 6.23
N ASN A 65 -1.23 -24.25 6.83
CA ASN A 65 -0.88 -25.59 6.36
C ASN A 65 -2.09 -26.52 6.57
N ILE A 66 -3.16 -26.27 5.83
CA ILE A 66 -4.17 -27.26 5.52
C ILE A 66 -3.69 -27.80 4.17
N HIS A 67 -3.06 -28.98 4.13
CA HIS A 67 -2.87 -29.88 2.97
C HIS A 67 -1.49 -30.49 2.69
N TYR A 68 -0.39 -30.14 3.37
CA TYR A 68 0.91 -30.83 3.15
C TYR A 68 1.33 -31.69 4.33
N SER A 69 0.51 -32.68 4.64
CA SER A 69 0.89 -33.83 5.48
C SER A 69 0.44 -35.08 4.75
N ASN A 70 1.23 -35.51 3.77
CA ASN A 70 1.30 -36.84 3.17
C ASN A 70 2.24 -36.81 1.95
N VAL A 71 3.55 -36.67 2.18
CA VAL A 71 4.61 -37.23 1.32
C VAL A 71 5.74 -37.69 2.24
#